data_AF-A0A1Y5I3A0-F1
#
_entry.id   AF-A0A1Y5I3A0-F1
#
_cell.length_a   1.000
_cell.length_b   1.000
_cell.length_c   1.000
_cell.angle_alpha   90.00
_cell.angle_beta   90.00
_cell.angle_gamma   90.00
#
_symmetry.space_group_name_H-M   'P 1'
#
loop_
_entity.id
_entity.type
_entity.pdbx_description
1 polymer ?
#
loop_
_entity_poly.entity_id
_entity_poly.type
_entity_poly.pdbx_seq_one_letter_code
_entity_poly.pdbx_strand_id
1 'polypeptide(L)'
;YFFEAGQYLQKCFGYELINDLDFDTNQNGIIDGGDAYWNENEQGIGEGWLPIGAGIGSFEGNFNGNGYAIKNLYINRPTNTQVGLFLRIKNSVVSELAIIGGATKVIGKDAVGLLAGGFIELVSVNGVVLMGTVMGNKYVGGLVGRTDSWQTISNVFSSVKVNGVGGVGGISGYSENTGITNVLVVGRVEGAWDDYGIVGINYGLSDVNALKIENVHWAFDSANSNQPYFNYPNRNFVAFGLRTLQFISEANILMYQNDVLYSELYRDWPVDSAESIYWNFGSRQQLPALTLNGSMYRDSDGDGILDLMDTNRFDHDNDGVEDYYDTYPMVAIGGYVDTDNDGAPAECDDACLELGLIKDVDDAIPYEYPLGPIVGSDEEPLDVEGREVGADGTNQGGAGVLFNLFFLILISVGFRLRVTSARVQG
;
A
#
# COMPACT_ATOMS: atom_id res chain seq x y z
N TYR A 1 5.55 13.38 36.98
CA TYR A 1 4.80 14.67 37.01
C TYR A 1 5.61 15.68 37.81
N PHE A 2 5.70 16.92 37.34
CA PHE A 2 6.36 18.01 38.05
C PHE A 2 5.52 19.28 37.82
N PHE A 3 5.29 20.06 38.87
CA PHE A 3 4.66 21.36 38.78
C PHE A 3 5.75 22.41 38.95
N GLU A 4 5.91 23.30 37.97
CA GLU A 4 6.78 24.46 38.10
C GLU A 4 5.95 25.71 37.81
N ALA A 5 5.90 26.65 38.77
CA ALA A 5 5.21 27.92 38.68
C ALA A 5 3.72 27.90 38.23
N GLY A 6 3.01 26.79 38.39
CA GLY A 6 1.56 26.70 38.12
C GLY A 6 1.16 26.63 36.64
N GLN A 7 2.11 26.42 35.72
CA GLN A 7 1.82 26.14 34.31
C GLN A 7 2.07 24.67 33.98
N TYR A 8 1.16 24.07 33.21
CA TYR A 8 1.32 22.71 32.70
C TYR A 8 2.42 22.68 31.64
N LEU A 9 3.49 21.94 31.90
CA LEU A 9 4.53 21.63 30.94
C LEU A 9 4.40 20.16 30.55
N GLN A 10 3.80 19.90 29.38
CA GLN A 10 3.79 18.57 28.78
C GLN A 10 5.22 18.14 28.52
N LYS A 11 5.69 17.11 29.23
CA LYS A 11 6.86 16.34 28.79
C LYS A 11 6.41 15.45 27.64
N CYS A 12 7.20 15.38 26.58
CA CYS A 12 6.84 14.60 25.40
C CYS A 12 6.52 13.15 25.77
N PHE A 13 5.42 12.65 25.21
CA PHE A 13 4.91 11.30 25.43
C PHE A 13 4.96 10.59 24.09
N GLY A 14 6.08 9.92 23.80
CA GLY A 14 6.27 9.24 22.53
C GLY A 14 7.68 9.26 21.98
N TYR A 15 7.77 8.84 20.72
CA TYR A 15 8.97 8.70 19.90
C TYR A 15 8.71 9.26 18.50
N GLU A 16 9.77 9.73 17.86
CA GLU A 16 9.74 10.15 16.46
C GLU A 16 10.92 9.53 15.70
N LEU A 17 10.73 9.21 14.43
CA LEU A 17 11.85 8.93 13.54
C LEU A 17 12.53 10.25 13.17
N ILE A 18 13.85 10.24 13.18
CA ILE A 18 14.69 11.37 12.79
C ILE A 18 15.53 11.10 11.53
N ASN A 19 15.51 9.85 11.06
CA ASN A 19 16.13 9.32 9.85
C ASN A 19 15.38 8.03 9.47
N ASP A 20 15.56 7.57 8.23
CA ASP A 20 15.15 6.23 7.83
C ASP A 20 15.82 5.17 8.72
N LEU A 21 15.06 4.13 9.04
CA LEU A 21 15.54 2.96 9.77
C LEU A 21 15.59 1.78 8.80
N ASP A 22 16.77 1.43 8.29
CA ASP A 22 16.94 0.31 7.38
C ASP A 22 17.45 -0.93 8.11
N PHE A 23 16.75 -2.04 7.96
CA PHE A 23 17.12 -3.33 8.53
C PHE A 23 18.21 -4.05 7.73
N ASP A 24 18.38 -3.72 6.45
CA ASP A 24 19.52 -4.14 5.62
C ASP A 24 20.66 -3.12 5.80
N THR A 25 21.32 -3.18 6.95
CA THR A 25 22.33 -2.19 7.33
C THR A 25 23.62 -2.28 6.51
N ASN A 26 23.86 -3.42 5.88
CA ASN A 26 25.01 -3.62 5.00
C ASN A 26 24.66 -3.46 3.50
N GLN A 27 23.38 -3.29 3.16
CA GLN A 27 22.84 -3.01 1.82
C GLN A 27 23.13 -4.11 0.80
N ASN A 28 23.12 -5.37 1.23
CA ASN A 28 23.34 -6.52 0.35
C ASN A 28 22.04 -7.14 -0.19
N GLY A 29 20.87 -6.62 0.22
CA GLY A 29 19.54 -7.11 -0.14
C GLY A 29 19.07 -8.33 0.68
N ILE A 30 19.81 -8.74 1.71
CA ILE A 30 19.57 -9.94 2.50
C ILE A 30 19.65 -9.60 3.99
N ILE A 31 18.55 -9.83 4.72
CA ILE A 31 18.54 -9.64 6.17
C ILE A 31 19.15 -10.85 6.86
N ASP A 32 20.37 -10.71 7.39
CA ASP A 32 21.12 -11.81 8.02
C ASP A 32 22.01 -11.35 9.19
N GLY A 33 22.89 -12.23 9.68
CA GLY A 33 23.80 -11.95 10.81
C GLY A 33 24.82 -10.84 10.57
N GLY A 34 24.94 -10.34 9.34
CA GLY A 34 25.67 -9.14 9.00
C GLY A 34 24.95 -7.83 9.36
N ASP A 35 23.68 -7.90 9.78
CA ASP A 35 22.86 -6.73 10.07
C ASP A 35 22.73 -6.37 11.53
N ALA A 36 22.68 -5.07 11.81
CA ALA A 36 22.65 -4.55 13.18
C ALA A 36 21.39 -4.95 13.97
N TYR A 37 20.30 -5.27 13.28
CA TYR A 37 18.99 -5.58 13.88
C TYR A 37 18.63 -7.06 13.81
N TRP A 38 19.59 -7.90 13.43
CA TRP A 38 19.44 -9.35 13.45
C TRP A 38 19.51 -9.90 14.87
N ASN A 39 18.46 -10.59 15.30
CA ASN A 39 18.50 -11.41 16.51
C ASN A 39 18.39 -12.88 16.13
N GLU A 40 19.30 -13.69 16.66
CA GLU A 40 19.37 -15.13 16.49
C GLU A 40 19.03 -15.81 17.82
N ASN A 41 18.19 -16.86 17.79
CA ASN A 41 17.87 -17.62 18.99
C ASN A 41 18.92 -18.72 19.29
N GLU A 42 18.72 -19.46 20.38
CA GLU A 42 19.66 -20.50 20.83
C GLU A 42 19.88 -21.63 19.80
N GLN A 43 18.95 -21.80 18.86
CA GLN A 43 19.00 -22.81 17.81
C GLN A 43 19.67 -22.30 16.52
N GLY A 44 20.13 -21.05 16.50
CA GLY A 44 20.73 -20.44 15.34
C GLY A 44 19.73 -19.95 14.29
N ILE A 45 18.46 -19.76 14.69
CA ILE A 45 17.42 -19.25 13.80
C ILE A 45 17.36 -17.74 13.94
N GLY A 46 17.48 -17.05 12.81
CA GLY A 46 17.23 -15.62 12.70
C GLY A 46 15.77 -15.25 12.93
N GLU A 47 15.49 -14.67 14.09
CA GLU A 47 14.16 -14.18 14.45
C GLU A 47 13.96 -12.70 14.07
N GLY A 48 15.04 -12.00 13.72
CA GLY A 48 15.01 -10.59 13.35
C GLY A 48 14.60 -9.69 14.52
N TRP A 49 13.79 -8.67 14.24
CA TRP A 49 13.35 -7.70 15.24
C TRP A 49 12.62 -8.37 16.42
N LEU A 50 12.88 -7.86 17.62
CA LEU A 50 12.13 -8.20 18.82
C LEU A 50 10.99 -7.17 18.99
N PRO A 51 9.70 -7.57 18.87
CA PRO A 51 8.57 -6.65 18.93
C PRO A 51 8.59 -5.76 20.18
N ILE A 52 8.36 -4.46 19.98
CA ILE A 52 8.30 -3.48 21.08
C ILE A 52 7.06 -3.78 21.93
N GLY A 53 7.22 -3.84 23.24
CA GLY A 53 6.15 -4.22 24.17
C GLY A 53 6.36 -5.60 24.81
N ALA A 54 7.32 -6.39 24.31
CA ALA A 54 7.79 -7.60 24.98
C ALA A 54 8.27 -7.27 26.41
N GLY A 55 7.62 -7.87 27.42
CA GLY A 55 7.94 -7.67 28.84
C GLY A 55 7.22 -6.53 29.55
N ILE A 56 6.60 -5.59 28.82
CA ILE A 56 5.78 -4.50 29.41
C ILE A 56 4.29 -4.61 29.10
N GLY A 57 3.90 -5.51 28.19
CA GLY A 57 2.51 -5.82 27.85
C GLY A 57 2.00 -5.08 26.63
N SER A 58 2.08 -3.75 26.63
CA SER A 58 1.68 -2.89 25.51
C SER A 58 2.58 -1.66 25.41
N PHE A 59 2.78 -1.17 24.20
CA PHE A 59 3.36 0.15 23.97
C PHE A 59 2.30 1.24 24.22
N GLU A 60 2.69 2.26 24.98
CA GLU A 60 1.91 3.47 25.22
C GLU A 60 2.79 4.69 24.92
N GLY A 61 2.40 5.51 23.94
CA GLY A 61 3.17 6.65 23.47
C GLY A 61 2.74 7.10 22.08
N ASN A 62 3.02 8.35 21.72
CA ASN A 62 2.90 8.75 20.32
C ASN A 62 4.09 8.20 19.52
N PHE A 63 3.88 7.71 18.30
CA PHE A 63 4.94 7.29 17.40
C PHE A 63 4.78 8.02 16.06
N ASN A 64 5.63 9.02 15.81
CA ASN A 64 5.58 9.82 14.60
C ASN A 64 6.72 9.40 13.65
N GLY A 65 6.40 8.94 12.44
CA GLY A 65 7.42 8.63 11.43
C GLY A 65 8.05 9.87 10.80
N ASN A 66 7.42 11.06 10.91
CA ASN A 66 7.96 12.35 10.45
C ASN A 66 8.39 12.32 8.96
N GLY A 67 7.71 11.48 8.16
CA GLY A 67 8.01 11.23 6.76
C GLY A 67 9.19 10.29 6.48
N TYR A 68 9.89 9.82 7.51
CA TYR A 68 10.93 8.78 7.37
C TYR A 68 10.32 7.39 7.31
N ALA A 69 11.06 6.47 6.69
CA ALA A 69 10.64 5.09 6.50
C ALA A 69 11.37 4.12 7.43
N ILE A 70 10.65 3.09 7.88
CA ILE A 70 11.24 1.84 8.35
C ILE A 70 11.35 0.92 7.14
N LYS A 71 12.56 0.59 6.73
CA LYS A 71 12.86 -0.22 5.55
C LYS A 71 13.25 -1.64 5.96
N ASN A 72 12.78 -2.61 5.18
CA ASN A 72 13.16 -4.01 5.26
C ASN A 72 12.90 -4.69 6.62
N LEU A 73 11.84 -4.27 7.33
CA LEU A 73 11.51 -4.80 8.65
C LEU A 73 11.37 -6.33 8.59
N TYR A 74 12.22 -7.04 9.32
CA TYR A 74 12.22 -8.51 9.35
C TYR A 74 11.87 -9.04 10.74
N ILE A 75 10.81 -9.86 10.82
CA ILE A 75 10.42 -10.59 12.03
C ILE A 75 10.06 -12.03 11.63
N ASN A 76 10.74 -13.00 12.23
CA ASN A 76 10.49 -14.43 11.98
C ASN A 76 10.24 -15.16 13.30
N ARG A 77 8.99 -15.11 13.77
CA ARG A 77 8.57 -15.63 15.08
C ARG A 77 7.32 -16.51 14.94
N PRO A 78 7.38 -17.61 14.16
CA PRO A 78 6.20 -18.36 13.69
C PRO A 78 5.38 -19.03 14.80
N THR A 79 5.93 -19.16 16.01
CA THR A 79 5.23 -19.75 17.16
C THR A 79 4.60 -18.70 18.08
N ASN A 80 4.96 -17.42 17.92
CA ASN A 80 4.51 -16.35 18.80
C ASN A 80 3.17 -15.79 18.33
N THR A 81 2.28 -15.53 19.28
CA THR A 81 1.06 -14.75 19.02
C THR A 81 1.35 -13.28 19.21
N GLN A 82 0.68 -12.41 18.47
CA GLN A 82 0.84 -10.96 18.49
C GLN A 82 2.22 -10.52 18.04
N VAL A 83 2.37 -10.44 16.72
CA VAL A 83 3.65 -10.16 16.08
C VAL A 83 3.51 -8.98 15.12
N GLY A 84 4.43 -8.05 15.23
CA GLY A 84 4.57 -6.84 14.43
C GLY A 84 5.71 -5.99 14.96
N LEU A 85 5.94 -4.80 14.40
CA LEU A 85 6.89 -3.83 14.96
C LEU A 85 6.65 -3.63 16.47
N PHE A 86 5.37 -3.51 16.83
CA PHE A 86 4.86 -3.56 18.20
C PHE A 86 4.14 -4.88 18.48
N LEU A 87 4.29 -5.39 19.69
CA LEU A 87 3.53 -6.56 20.15
C LEU A 87 2.05 -6.18 20.31
N ARG A 88 1.78 -5.12 21.08
CA ARG A 88 0.47 -4.47 21.24
C ARG A 88 0.63 -2.97 21.39
N ILE A 89 -0.36 -2.20 20.96
CA ILE A 89 -0.44 -0.75 21.12
C ILE A 89 -1.69 -0.39 21.94
N LYS A 90 -1.55 0.61 22.82
CA LYS A 90 -2.62 1.13 23.69
C LYS A 90 -2.44 2.63 23.93
N ASN A 91 -3.53 3.40 24.03
CA ASN A 91 -3.51 4.85 24.38
C ASN A 91 -2.48 5.66 23.56
N SER A 92 -2.44 5.42 22.26
CA SER A 92 -1.31 5.84 21.41
C SER A 92 -1.78 6.41 20.09
N VAL A 93 -0.99 7.31 19.54
CA VAL A 93 -1.15 7.84 18.18
C VAL A 93 0.05 7.40 17.36
N VAL A 94 -0.19 6.76 16.21
CA VAL A 94 0.83 6.46 15.21
C VAL A 94 0.53 7.31 13.98
N SER A 95 1.51 8.08 13.53
CA SER A 95 1.33 8.98 12.38
C SER A 95 2.53 9.05 11.45
N GLU A 96 2.26 9.38 10.19
CA GLU A 96 3.27 9.71 9.16
C GLU A 96 4.39 8.67 9.02
N LEU A 97 4.02 7.39 8.99
CA LEU A 97 4.96 6.26 9.00
C LEU A 97 4.88 5.47 7.71
N ALA A 98 6.03 5.25 7.06
CA ALA A 98 6.16 4.26 6.00
C ALA A 98 6.90 3.02 6.52
N ILE A 99 6.34 1.82 6.33
CA ILE A 99 7.03 0.53 6.50
C ILE A 99 7.13 -0.10 5.11
N ILE A 100 8.33 -0.10 4.51
CA ILE A 100 8.55 -0.41 3.09
C ILE A 100 9.78 -1.29 2.86
N GLY A 101 10.07 -1.62 1.61
CA GLY A 101 11.28 -2.36 1.19
C GLY A 101 10.98 -3.83 0.91
N GLY A 102 11.54 -4.35 -0.18
CA GLY A 102 11.22 -5.70 -0.70
C GLY A 102 11.57 -6.85 0.24
N ALA A 103 12.48 -6.64 1.20
CA ALA A 103 12.81 -7.64 2.21
C ALA A 103 11.91 -7.57 3.47
N THR A 104 10.96 -6.62 3.53
CA THR A 104 10.03 -6.50 4.67
C THR A 104 9.16 -7.74 4.80
N LYS A 105 9.27 -8.41 5.95
CA LYS A 105 8.62 -9.68 6.21
C LYS A 105 8.30 -9.86 7.68
N VAL A 106 7.03 -10.16 8.00
CA VAL A 106 6.59 -10.45 9.37
C VAL A 106 5.89 -11.81 9.40
N ILE A 107 6.46 -12.75 10.16
CA ILE A 107 5.95 -14.10 10.35
C ILE A 107 5.60 -14.30 11.81
N GLY A 108 4.35 -14.65 12.09
CA GLY A 108 3.84 -14.96 13.42
C GLY A 108 2.90 -16.17 13.41
N LYS A 109 2.35 -16.52 14.57
CA LYS A 109 1.34 -17.57 14.71
C LYS A 109 -0.07 -17.02 14.51
N ASP A 110 -0.52 -16.18 15.43
CA ASP A 110 -1.87 -15.60 15.43
C ASP A 110 -1.78 -14.11 15.77
N ALA A 111 -2.70 -13.28 15.27
CA ALA A 111 -2.69 -11.83 15.43
C ALA A 111 -1.37 -11.22 14.92
N VAL A 112 -1.22 -11.16 13.60
CA VAL A 112 0.03 -10.74 12.94
C VAL A 112 -0.24 -9.53 12.04
N GLY A 113 0.60 -8.50 12.12
CA GLY A 113 0.60 -7.38 11.17
C GLY A 113 1.91 -6.60 11.19
N LEU A 114 2.15 -5.77 10.17
CA LEU A 114 3.43 -5.03 10.06
C LEU A 114 3.62 -4.06 11.22
N LEU A 115 2.60 -3.26 11.53
CA LEU A 115 2.69 -2.28 12.62
C LEU A 115 2.55 -2.97 13.98
N ALA A 116 1.50 -3.79 14.17
CA ALA A 116 1.30 -4.44 15.45
C ALA A 116 0.58 -5.79 15.41
N GLY A 117 0.85 -6.62 16.41
CA GLY A 117 0.02 -7.80 16.68
C GLY A 117 -1.42 -7.42 17.08
N GLY A 118 -1.60 -6.36 17.87
CA GLY A 118 -2.94 -5.87 18.15
C GLY A 118 -3.07 -4.47 18.75
N PHE A 119 -4.23 -3.85 18.52
CA PHE A 119 -4.66 -2.58 19.11
C PHE A 119 -5.69 -2.85 20.21
N ILE A 120 -5.42 -2.35 21.41
CA ILE A 120 -6.19 -2.74 22.59
C ILE A 120 -7.23 -1.68 22.97
N GLU A 121 -6.84 -0.41 23.04
CA GLU A 121 -7.70 0.66 23.53
C GLU A 121 -7.16 2.00 23.05
N LEU A 122 -8.03 2.81 22.44
CA LEU A 122 -7.76 4.20 22.07
C LEU A 122 -6.45 4.38 21.27
N VAL A 123 -6.31 3.58 20.21
CA VAL A 123 -5.24 3.68 19.23
C VAL A 123 -5.75 4.43 18.01
N SER A 124 -5.03 5.47 17.62
CA SER A 124 -5.26 6.20 16.39
C SER A 124 -4.08 6.02 15.44
N VAL A 125 -4.34 5.63 14.21
CA VAL A 125 -3.35 5.48 13.14
C VAL A 125 -3.74 6.41 12.00
N ASN A 126 -2.82 7.28 11.57
CA ASN A 126 -3.09 8.24 10.50
C ASN A 126 -1.89 8.46 9.57
N GLY A 127 -2.08 8.34 8.25
CA GLY A 127 -1.01 8.61 7.28
C GLY A 127 0.06 7.54 7.34
N VAL A 128 -0.30 6.31 6.95
CA VAL A 128 0.61 5.16 7.01
C VAL A 128 0.70 4.47 5.65
N VAL A 129 1.93 4.14 5.26
CA VAL A 129 2.24 3.35 4.05
C VAL A 129 2.81 2.00 4.48
N LEU A 130 2.30 0.92 3.89
CA LEU A 130 2.69 -0.44 4.25
C LEU A 130 2.99 -1.26 3.00
N MET A 131 4.13 -1.94 3.00
CA MET A 131 4.53 -2.89 1.97
C MET A 131 5.31 -4.06 2.56
N GLY A 132 5.38 -5.14 1.80
CA GLY A 132 6.08 -6.36 2.18
C GLY A 132 5.12 -7.52 2.40
N THR A 133 5.56 -8.53 3.16
CA THR A 133 4.81 -9.77 3.35
C THR A 133 4.47 -10.02 4.81
N VAL A 134 3.21 -10.36 5.10
CA VAL A 134 2.74 -10.77 6.43
C VAL A 134 2.18 -12.19 6.36
N MET A 135 2.67 -13.09 7.24
CA MET A 135 2.24 -14.48 7.28
C MET A 135 1.87 -14.93 8.69
N GLY A 136 0.74 -15.62 8.80
CA GLY A 136 0.29 -16.23 10.05
C GLY A 136 -0.76 -17.32 9.84
N ASN A 137 -1.42 -17.72 10.91
CA ASN A 137 -2.52 -18.70 10.89
C ASN A 137 -3.86 -17.97 11.05
N LYS A 138 -4.09 -17.31 12.19
CA LYS A 138 -5.34 -16.59 12.45
C LYS A 138 -5.16 -15.11 12.72
N TYR A 139 -6.12 -14.30 12.28
CA TYR A 139 -6.12 -12.84 12.49
C TYR A 139 -4.87 -12.20 11.90
N VAL A 140 -4.72 -12.32 10.58
CA VAL A 140 -3.56 -11.80 9.86
C VAL A 140 -4.01 -10.55 9.11
N GLY A 141 -3.41 -9.40 9.44
CA GLY A 141 -3.72 -8.11 8.83
C GLY A 141 -2.47 -7.44 8.29
N GLY A 142 -2.57 -6.70 7.18
CA GLY A 142 -1.42 -5.95 6.67
C GLY A 142 -0.88 -4.91 7.67
N LEU A 143 -1.77 -4.13 8.30
CA LEU A 143 -1.42 -3.16 9.33
C LEU A 143 -1.35 -3.80 10.72
N VAL A 144 -2.42 -4.47 11.13
CA VAL A 144 -2.61 -4.97 12.49
C VAL A 144 -3.31 -6.33 12.49
N GLY A 145 -2.87 -7.26 13.34
CA GLY A 145 -3.52 -8.57 13.42
C GLY A 145 -4.96 -8.50 13.93
N ARG A 146 -5.15 -7.85 15.09
CA ARG A 146 -6.43 -7.73 15.78
C ARG A 146 -6.64 -6.34 16.38
N THR A 147 -7.83 -5.76 16.20
CA THR A 147 -8.27 -4.60 16.97
C THR A 147 -9.39 -4.95 17.94
N ASP A 148 -9.30 -4.42 19.15
CA ASP A 148 -10.40 -4.35 20.11
C ASP A 148 -11.13 -2.99 19.94
N SER A 149 -12.06 -2.62 20.84
CA SER A 149 -12.96 -1.48 20.62
C SER A 149 -12.30 -0.08 20.69
N TRP A 150 -12.87 0.87 19.93
CA TRP A 150 -12.55 2.31 19.94
C TRP A 150 -11.24 2.71 19.27
N GLN A 151 -10.88 2.04 18.18
CA GLN A 151 -9.73 2.44 17.36
C GLN A 151 -10.17 3.30 16.17
N THR A 152 -9.25 4.12 15.67
CA THR A 152 -9.42 4.86 14.41
C THR A 152 -8.21 4.61 13.52
N ILE A 153 -8.45 4.13 12.30
CA ILE A 153 -7.43 3.91 11.27
C ILE A 153 -7.81 4.79 10.09
N SER A 154 -6.94 5.69 9.67
CA SER A 154 -7.24 6.55 8.54
C SER A 154 -6.04 6.92 7.68
N ASN A 155 -6.29 7.25 6.41
CA ASN A 155 -5.24 7.58 5.44
C ASN A 155 -4.16 6.50 5.42
N VAL A 156 -4.54 5.30 4.97
CA VAL A 156 -3.61 4.16 4.87
C VAL A 156 -3.53 3.67 3.44
N PHE A 157 -2.31 3.54 2.93
CA PHE A 157 -2.00 2.85 1.69
C PHE A 157 -1.30 1.53 2.01
N SER A 158 -1.84 0.41 1.54
CA SER A 158 -1.31 -0.92 1.82
C SER A 158 -1.13 -1.71 0.53
N SER A 159 0.12 -2.02 0.19
CA SER A 159 0.48 -3.03 -0.81
C SER A 159 1.15 -4.23 -0.14
N VAL A 160 0.53 -4.70 0.93
CA VAL A 160 1.06 -5.83 1.70
C VAL A 160 0.49 -7.12 1.15
N LYS A 161 1.38 -8.09 0.86
CA LYS A 161 0.97 -9.47 0.64
C LYS A 161 0.64 -10.13 1.97
N VAL A 162 -0.61 -10.52 2.18
CA VAL A 162 -1.08 -11.12 3.44
C VAL A 162 -1.45 -12.58 3.20
N ASN A 163 -0.87 -13.51 3.96
CA ASN A 163 -1.19 -14.93 3.88
C ASN A 163 -1.60 -15.48 5.26
N GLY A 164 -2.76 -16.12 5.32
CA GLY A 164 -3.27 -16.75 6.53
C GLY A 164 -4.28 -17.87 6.27
N VAL A 165 -4.88 -18.39 7.33
CA VAL A 165 -5.87 -19.47 7.27
C VAL A 165 -7.26 -18.96 7.63
N GLY A 166 -7.41 -18.19 8.71
CA GLY A 166 -8.71 -17.69 9.18
C GLY A 166 -8.66 -16.25 9.69
N GLY A 167 -9.60 -15.42 9.23
CA GLY A 167 -9.60 -13.97 9.49
C GLY A 167 -8.37 -13.29 8.91
N VAL A 168 -8.37 -13.11 7.58
CA VAL A 168 -7.27 -12.47 6.83
C VAL A 168 -7.79 -11.21 6.17
N GLY A 169 -7.10 -10.08 6.32
CA GLY A 169 -7.49 -8.81 5.69
C GLY A 169 -6.31 -7.91 5.34
N GLY A 170 -6.47 -7.06 4.32
CA GLY A 170 -5.43 -6.15 3.86
C GLY A 170 -4.99 -5.10 4.89
N ILE A 171 -5.87 -4.76 5.85
CA ILE A 171 -5.56 -3.87 6.98
C ILE A 171 -5.60 -4.63 8.31
N SER A 172 -6.70 -5.34 8.57
CA SER A 172 -6.90 -6.03 9.85
C SER A 172 -7.44 -7.44 9.66
N GLY A 173 -6.92 -8.41 10.40
CA GLY A 173 -7.45 -9.78 10.40
C GLY A 173 -8.72 -9.93 11.22
N TYR A 174 -8.87 -9.15 12.29
CA TYR A 174 -10.07 -9.05 13.11
C TYR A 174 -10.23 -7.61 13.61
N SER A 175 -11.42 -7.05 13.50
CA SER A 175 -11.74 -5.73 14.01
C SER A 175 -13.03 -5.70 14.80
N GLU A 176 -13.01 -4.99 15.93
CA GLU A 176 -14.17 -4.73 16.76
C GLU A 176 -14.31 -3.22 17.02
N ASN A 177 -15.50 -2.63 16.80
CA ASN A 177 -15.79 -1.20 16.98
C ASN A 177 -14.61 -0.29 16.55
N THR A 178 -14.18 -0.42 15.30
CA THR A 178 -13.02 0.31 14.75
C THR A 178 -13.46 1.16 13.56
N GLY A 179 -13.19 2.46 13.62
CA GLY A 179 -13.39 3.36 12.49
C GLY A 179 -12.24 3.20 11.49
N ILE A 180 -12.55 3.06 10.20
CA ILE A 180 -11.59 2.88 9.12
C ILE A 180 -11.96 3.84 7.99
N THR A 181 -11.15 4.87 7.73
CA THR A 181 -11.48 5.86 6.70
C THR A 181 -10.34 6.16 5.75
N ASN A 182 -10.65 6.40 4.47
CA ASN A 182 -9.66 6.80 3.47
C ASN A 182 -8.50 5.79 3.38
N VAL A 183 -8.84 4.57 2.94
CA VAL A 183 -7.90 3.45 2.88
C VAL A 183 -7.90 2.87 1.47
N LEU A 184 -6.71 2.62 0.95
CA LEU A 184 -6.50 1.91 -0.31
C LEU A 184 -5.62 0.67 -0.06
N VAL A 185 -6.15 -0.50 -0.40
CA VAL A 185 -5.43 -1.78 -0.35
C VAL A 185 -5.28 -2.32 -1.75
N VAL A 186 -4.05 -2.57 -2.17
CA VAL A 186 -3.74 -3.09 -3.52
C VAL A 186 -2.95 -4.39 -3.47
N GLY A 187 -2.35 -4.71 -2.32
CA GLY A 187 -1.60 -5.95 -2.14
C GLY A 187 -2.51 -7.18 -2.01
N ARG A 188 -2.00 -8.32 -2.50
CA ARG A 188 -2.70 -9.60 -2.51
C ARG A 188 -3.01 -10.14 -1.10
N VAL A 189 -4.27 -10.53 -0.87
CA VAL A 189 -4.75 -11.12 0.38
C VAL A 189 -5.19 -12.56 0.14
N GLU A 190 -4.57 -13.52 0.84
CA GLU A 190 -4.84 -14.95 0.71
C GLU A 190 -5.24 -15.56 2.07
N GLY A 191 -6.49 -16.01 2.19
CA GLY A 191 -6.98 -16.81 3.30
C GLY A 191 -7.50 -18.17 2.82
N ALA A 192 -7.66 -19.10 3.75
CA ALA A 192 -8.22 -20.42 3.42
C ALA A 192 -9.74 -20.46 3.62
N TRP A 193 -10.24 -19.87 4.72
CA TRP A 193 -11.60 -20.14 5.21
C TRP A 193 -12.49 -18.90 5.33
N ASP A 194 -11.93 -17.69 5.28
CA ASP A 194 -12.60 -16.42 5.56
C ASP A 194 -11.91 -15.27 4.78
N ASP A 195 -12.12 -15.20 3.46
CA ASP A 195 -11.56 -14.15 2.62
C ASP A 195 -12.45 -12.90 2.65
N TYR A 196 -12.05 -11.90 3.43
CA TYR A 196 -12.77 -10.63 3.54
C TYR A 196 -11.83 -9.45 3.26
N GLY A 197 -11.45 -9.27 1.98
CA GLY A 197 -10.77 -8.10 1.42
C GLY A 197 -9.91 -7.27 2.39
N ILE A 198 -10.47 -6.18 2.91
CA ILE A 198 -9.76 -5.19 3.75
C ILE A 198 -9.76 -5.55 5.25
N VAL A 199 -10.82 -6.19 5.75
CA VAL A 199 -10.98 -6.58 7.16
C VAL A 199 -11.48 -8.02 7.22
N GLY A 200 -10.62 -8.92 7.72
CA GLY A 200 -10.89 -10.35 7.81
C GLY A 200 -12.16 -10.69 8.57
N ILE A 201 -12.35 -10.17 9.78
CA ILE A 201 -13.59 -10.37 10.54
C ILE A 201 -13.97 -9.03 11.18
N ASN A 202 -15.20 -8.56 10.98
CA ASN A 202 -15.68 -7.32 11.59
C ASN A 202 -16.84 -7.57 12.57
N TYR A 203 -16.66 -7.23 13.84
CA TYR A 203 -17.71 -7.25 14.85
C TYR A 203 -18.11 -5.84 15.25
N GLY A 204 -19.27 -5.41 14.75
CA GLY A 204 -20.05 -4.29 15.25
C GLY A 204 -19.38 -2.92 15.11
N LEU A 205 -20.11 -1.98 14.55
CA LEU A 205 -20.00 -0.58 14.97
C LEU A 205 -21.20 -0.35 15.88
N SER A 206 -20.98 -0.14 17.18
CA SER A 206 -21.99 0.55 17.97
C SER A 206 -22.25 1.91 17.30
N ASP A 207 -23.52 2.32 17.13
CA ASP A 207 -23.95 3.59 16.51
C ASP A 207 -23.50 4.83 17.34
N VAL A 208 -22.25 4.88 17.74
CA VAL A 208 -21.58 6.09 18.20
C VAL A 208 -21.18 6.88 16.96
N ASN A 209 -21.75 8.07 16.82
CA ASN A 209 -21.52 9.02 15.72
C ASN A 209 -20.04 9.36 15.40
N ALA A 210 -19.07 8.83 16.16
CA ALA A 210 -17.64 9.10 16.02
C ALA A 210 -16.86 8.02 15.23
N LEU A 211 -17.33 6.77 15.15
CA LEU A 211 -16.62 5.70 14.44
C LEU A 211 -17.34 5.36 13.15
N LYS A 212 -16.60 5.45 12.05
CA LYS A 212 -17.14 5.25 10.72
C LYS A 212 -16.19 4.40 9.89
N ILE A 213 -16.76 3.62 8.99
CA ILE A 213 -16.03 3.03 7.88
C ILE A 213 -16.41 3.90 6.69
N GLU A 214 -15.51 4.58 5.98
CA GLU A 214 -15.81 5.49 4.85
C GLU A 214 -14.62 5.53 3.86
N ASN A 215 -14.86 5.56 2.55
CA ASN A 215 -13.78 5.63 1.53
C ASN A 215 -12.72 4.53 1.69
N VAL A 216 -13.15 3.28 1.76
CA VAL A 216 -12.26 2.14 1.95
C VAL A 216 -12.32 1.25 0.71
N HIS A 217 -11.22 1.19 -0.03
CA HIS A 217 -11.13 0.63 -1.38
C HIS A 217 -10.09 -0.49 -1.46
N TRP A 218 -10.41 -1.54 -2.23
CA TRP A 218 -9.50 -2.65 -2.47
C TRP A 218 -9.51 -3.14 -3.92
N ALA A 219 -8.32 -3.50 -4.41
CA ALA A 219 -8.11 -4.19 -5.67
C ALA A 219 -8.31 -5.70 -5.47
N PHE A 220 -9.44 -6.25 -5.90
CA PHE A 220 -9.77 -7.67 -5.64
C PHE A 220 -9.03 -8.66 -6.54
N ASP A 221 -8.57 -8.19 -7.70
CA ASP A 221 -7.90 -8.95 -8.77
C ASP A 221 -6.38 -8.77 -8.77
N SER A 222 -5.84 -7.99 -7.82
CA SER A 222 -4.39 -7.86 -7.62
C SER A 222 -3.73 -9.23 -7.58
N ALA A 223 -2.83 -9.47 -8.55
CA ALA A 223 -2.09 -10.72 -8.72
C ALA A 223 -2.94 -12.02 -8.82
N ASN A 224 -3.89 -12.09 -9.76
CA ASN A 224 -4.58 -13.32 -10.20
C ASN A 224 -5.49 -14.02 -9.16
N SER A 225 -6.21 -13.22 -8.36
CA SER A 225 -7.24 -13.69 -7.42
C SER A 225 -8.56 -14.00 -8.15
N ASN A 226 -8.82 -15.28 -8.44
CA ASN A 226 -10.07 -15.77 -9.05
C ASN A 226 -11.27 -15.81 -8.08
N GLN A 227 -11.32 -14.96 -7.04
CA GLN A 227 -12.38 -15.06 -6.03
C GLN A 227 -13.59 -14.16 -6.33
N PRO A 228 -14.82 -14.67 -6.18
CA PRO A 228 -16.04 -13.95 -6.51
C PRO A 228 -16.34 -12.84 -5.50
N TYR A 229 -16.63 -11.67 -6.07
CA TYR A 229 -17.20 -10.48 -5.48
C TYR A 229 -18.36 -10.77 -4.50
N PHE A 230 -18.19 -10.41 -3.22
CA PHE A 230 -19.30 -10.33 -2.25
C PHE A 230 -19.67 -8.87 -1.99
N ASN A 231 -20.71 -8.40 -2.69
CA ASN A 231 -21.36 -7.13 -2.39
C ASN A 231 -22.12 -7.27 -1.07
N TYR A 232 -21.61 -6.67 0.01
CA TYR A 232 -22.44 -6.41 1.18
C TYR A 232 -23.19 -5.09 0.92
N PRO A 233 -24.52 -5.11 0.73
CA PRO A 233 -25.32 -3.91 0.45
C PRO A 233 -25.41 -2.93 1.63
N ASN A 234 -24.57 -3.11 2.66
CA ASN A 234 -24.44 -2.19 3.78
C ASN A 234 -22.98 -1.72 3.93
N ARG A 235 -22.75 -0.51 3.39
CA ARG A 235 -21.89 0.56 3.90
C ARG A 235 -20.36 0.37 3.77
N ASN A 236 -19.81 1.12 2.81
CA ASN A 236 -18.52 1.83 2.87
C ASN A 236 -17.21 1.07 2.62
N PHE A 237 -17.28 -0.23 2.31
CA PHE A 237 -16.18 -0.98 1.69
C PHE A 237 -16.50 -1.22 0.22
N VAL A 238 -15.63 -0.79 -0.69
CA VAL A 238 -15.86 -0.95 -2.13
C VAL A 238 -14.72 -1.70 -2.81
N ALA A 239 -15.05 -2.81 -3.46
CA ALA A 239 -14.14 -3.62 -4.25
C ALA A 239 -14.18 -3.17 -5.70
N PHE A 240 -13.02 -2.99 -6.32
CA PHE A 240 -12.90 -2.79 -7.76
C PHE A 240 -11.72 -3.59 -8.30
N GLY A 241 -11.72 -3.82 -9.62
CA GLY A 241 -10.50 -4.30 -10.27
C GLY A 241 -9.44 -3.22 -10.22
N LEU A 242 -8.17 -3.60 -10.21
CA LEU A 242 -7.03 -2.70 -10.06
C LEU A 242 -7.02 -1.60 -11.13
N ARG A 243 -7.31 -1.98 -12.39
CA ARG A 243 -7.51 -1.03 -13.50
C ARG A 243 -8.61 -0.01 -13.26
N THR A 244 -9.71 -0.44 -12.65
CA THR A 244 -10.81 0.48 -12.34
C THR A 244 -10.36 1.51 -11.30
N LEU A 245 -9.57 1.10 -10.30
CA LEU A 245 -9.01 2.02 -9.31
C LEU A 245 -8.00 3.01 -9.92
N GLN A 246 -7.17 2.57 -10.88
CA GLN A 246 -6.23 3.43 -11.60
C GLN A 246 -6.95 4.49 -12.45
N PHE A 247 -7.98 4.07 -13.18
CA PHE A 247 -8.60 4.90 -14.22
C PHE A 247 -9.30 6.17 -13.70
N ILE A 248 -9.69 6.19 -12.42
CA ILE A 248 -10.58 7.21 -11.85
C ILE A 248 -9.81 8.33 -11.10
N SER A 249 -8.48 8.31 -11.12
CA SER A 249 -7.64 9.06 -10.18
C SER A 249 -7.34 10.54 -10.53
N GLU A 250 -8.23 11.25 -11.24
CA GLU A 250 -8.37 12.74 -11.36
C GLU A 250 -8.73 13.19 -12.77
N ALA A 251 -8.43 12.39 -13.80
CA ALA A 251 -8.57 12.85 -15.18
C ALA A 251 -9.97 12.66 -15.80
N ASN A 252 -10.94 12.11 -15.06
CA ASN A 252 -12.22 11.64 -15.63
C ASN A 252 -13.49 11.89 -14.80
N ILE A 253 -13.44 12.57 -13.64
CA ILE A 253 -14.65 12.89 -12.84
C ILE A 253 -15.70 13.65 -13.69
N LEU A 254 -15.25 14.46 -14.66
CA LEU A 254 -16.12 15.19 -15.57
C LEU A 254 -16.58 14.37 -16.79
N MET A 255 -15.89 13.29 -17.15
CA MET A 255 -16.17 12.49 -18.36
C MET A 255 -17.25 11.42 -18.13
N TYR A 256 -17.46 11.01 -16.88
CA TYR A 256 -18.44 9.98 -16.48
C TYR A 256 -19.60 10.53 -15.65
N GLN A 257 -19.95 11.81 -15.78
CA GLN A 257 -21.07 12.42 -15.05
C GLN A 257 -22.42 11.69 -15.21
N ASN A 258 -22.56 10.85 -16.24
CA ASN A 258 -23.77 10.08 -16.53
C ASN A 258 -23.65 8.59 -16.18
N ASP A 259 -22.49 8.11 -15.72
CA ASP A 259 -22.30 6.73 -15.28
C ASP A 259 -22.24 6.66 -13.76
N VAL A 260 -23.30 6.11 -13.17
CA VAL A 260 -23.56 6.13 -11.73
C VAL A 260 -22.52 5.31 -10.95
N LEU A 261 -21.86 4.34 -11.58
CA LEU A 261 -20.87 3.51 -10.87
C LEU A 261 -19.50 4.21 -10.73
N TYR A 262 -19.09 4.94 -11.77
CA TYR A 262 -17.77 5.55 -11.88
C TYR A 262 -17.73 6.99 -11.36
N SER A 263 -18.86 7.69 -11.35
CA SER A 263 -18.98 9.07 -10.85
C SER A 263 -18.93 9.20 -9.32
N GLU A 264 -18.90 8.09 -8.58
CA GLU A 264 -18.88 8.08 -7.12
C GLU A 264 -17.54 7.62 -6.52
N LEU A 265 -16.65 7.00 -7.30
CA LEU A 265 -15.36 6.55 -6.78
C LEU A 265 -14.49 7.77 -6.40
N TYR A 266 -13.99 7.75 -5.17
CA TYR A 266 -13.19 8.82 -4.56
C TYR A 266 -13.92 10.18 -4.41
N ARG A 267 -15.19 10.30 -4.82
CA ARG A 267 -15.96 11.55 -4.76
C ARG A 267 -16.03 12.13 -3.35
N ASP A 268 -16.26 11.25 -2.38
CA ASP A 268 -16.37 11.61 -0.96
C ASP A 268 -15.04 11.46 -0.22
N TRP A 269 -13.96 11.13 -0.94
CA TRP A 269 -12.60 11.17 -0.42
C TRP A 269 -12.18 12.63 -0.36
N PRO A 270 -11.77 13.16 0.80
CA PRO A 270 -11.33 14.54 0.87
C PRO A 270 -10.15 14.73 -0.08
N VAL A 271 -10.30 15.59 -1.08
CA VAL A 271 -9.20 16.08 -1.92
C VAL A 271 -9.01 17.54 -1.53
N ASP A 272 -7.77 17.98 -1.28
CA ASP A 272 -7.43 19.36 -0.92
C ASP A 272 -8.05 19.94 0.37
N SER A 273 -8.33 19.10 1.38
CA SER A 273 -8.65 19.57 2.73
C SER A 273 -7.42 19.50 3.64
N ALA A 274 -7.40 20.28 4.73
CA ALA A 274 -6.38 20.14 5.79
C ALA A 274 -6.34 18.72 6.41
N GLU A 275 -7.37 17.89 6.15
CA GLU A 275 -7.48 16.49 6.57
C GLU A 275 -7.00 15.49 5.49
N SER A 276 -6.67 15.96 4.27
CA SER A 276 -6.22 15.15 3.14
C SER A 276 -5.04 15.74 2.36
N ILE A 277 -4.07 16.27 3.10
CA ILE A 277 -2.72 16.52 2.56
C ILE A 277 -1.99 15.24 2.15
N TYR A 278 -2.58 14.08 2.44
CA TYR A 278 -1.97 12.78 2.23
C TYR A 278 -2.22 12.21 0.84
N TRP A 279 -3.33 12.49 0.17
CA TRP A 279 -3.68 11.75 -1.04
C TRP A 279 -3.40 12.56 -2.31
N ASN A 280 -2.63 11.97 -3.23
CA ASN A 280 -2.43 12.45 -4.59
C ASN A 280 -3.04 11.42 -5.54
N PHE A 281 -4.10 11.79 -6.25
CA PHE A 281 -4.84 10.80 -7.04
C PHE A 281 -4.08 10.47 -8.34
N GLY A 282 -3.44 11.42 -9.00
CA GLY A 282 -2.48 11.12 -10.06
C GLY A 282 -3.07 11.22 -11.47
N SER A 283 -2.89 10.18 -12.28
CA SER A 283 -3.27 10.17 -13.71
C SER A 283 -3.98 8.86 -14.09
N ARG A 284 -4.48 8.76 -15.34
CA ARG A 284 -5.36 7.66 -15.80
C ARG A 284 -4.78 6.23 -15.71
N GLN A 285 -3.47 6.10 -15.51
CA GLN A 285 -2.76 4.83 -15.38
C GLN A 285 -2.22 4.62 -13.96
N GLN A 286 -2.48 5.56 -13.05
CA GLN A 286 -1.86 5.59 -11.73
C GLN A 286 -2.93 5.45 -10.66
N LEU A 287 -2.62 4.63 -9.66
CA LEU A 287 -3.42 4.58 -8.44
C LEU A 287 -3.27 5.86 -7.61
N PRO A 288 -4.23 6.16 -6.72
CA PRO A 288 -4.01 7.15 -5.69
C PRO A 288 -2.75 6.80 -4.87
N ALA A 289 -1.87 7.79 -4.75
CA ALA A 289 -0.67 7.72 -3.94
C ALA A 289 -0.90 8.37 -2.59
N LEU A 290 -0.27 7.80 -1.56
CA LEU A 290 -0.17 8.45 -0.26
C LEU A 290 1.15 9.23 -0.19
N THR A 291 1.08 10.48 0.25
CA THR A 291 2.18 11.43 0.35
C THR A 291 2.49 11.69 1.82
N LEU A 292 3.72 11.41 2.24
CA LEU A 292 4.23 11.71 3.58
C LEU A 292 5.38 12.71 3.47
N ASN A 293 5.21 13.89 4.06
CA ASN A 293 6.23 14.96 4.07
C ASN A 293 6.82 15.26 2.67
N GLY A 294 5.96 15.25 1.64
CA GLY A 294 6.33 15.47 0.23
C GLY A 294 6.87 14.24 -0.52
N SER A 295 7.11 13.11 0.14
CA SER A 295 7.46 11.84 -0.51
C SER A 295 6.19 11.09 -0.91
N MET A 296 6.08 10.72 -2.18
CA MET A 296 4.92 10.05 -2.74
C MET A 296 5.13 8.53 -2.76
N TYR A 297 4.15 7.78 -2.27
CA TYR A 297 4.13 6.32 -2.21
C TYR A 297 2.96 5.79 -3.04
N ARG A 298 3.30 5.09 -4.12
CA ARG A 298 2.39 4.50 -5.08
C ARG A 298 2.96 3.15 -5.51
N ASP A 299 2.07 2.21 -5.74
CA ASP A 299 2.34 0.91 -6.33
C ASP A 299 1.18 0.71 -7.30
N SER A 300 1.40 1.11 -8.54
CA SER A 300 0.36 1.25 -9.57
C SER A 300 -0.12 -0.11 -10.04
N ASP A 301 0.77 -1.09 -10.10
CA ASP A 301 0.52 -2.44 -10.58
C ASP A 301 0.23 -3.46 -9.47
N GLY A 302 0.34 -3.04 -8.20
CA GLY A 302 -0.08 -3.81 -7.03
C GLY A 302 0.82 -5.01 -6.73
N ASP A 303 2.06 -5.01 -7.20
CA ASP A 303 2.99 -6.15 -7.09
C ASP A 303 3.74 -6.17 -5.72
N GLY A 304 3.64 -5.08 -4.95
CA GLY A 304 4.30 -4.89 -3.66
C GLY A 304 5.59 -4.07 -3.73
N ILE A 305 5.95 -3.54 -4.90
CA ILE A 305 7.09 -2.67 -5.16
C ILE A 305 6.56 -1.25 -5.45
N LEU A 306 7.25 -0.21 -4.96
CA LEU A 306 6.84 1.16 -5.24
C LEU A 306 7.20 1.54 -6.69
N ASP A 307 6.38 2.35 -7.35
CA ASP A 307 6.64 2.93 -8.68
C ASP A 307 8.03 3.59 -8.82
N LEU A 308 8.57 4.12 -7.72
CA LEU A 308 9.90 4.76 -7.70
C LEU A 308 11.05 3.75 -7.74
N MET A 309 10.80 2.52 -7.29
CA MET A 309 11.75 1.41 -7.22
C MET A 309 11.46 0.32 -8.25
N ASP A 310 10.40 0.49 -9.04
CA ASP A 310 9.91 -0.50 -9.97
C ASP A 310 10.13 -0.08 -11.43
N THR A 311 10.70 -1.01 -12.21
CA THR A 311 10.89 -0.85 -13.65
C THR A 311 9.64 -1.19 -14.44
N ASN A 312 8.74 -1.98 -13.86
CA ASN A 312 7.55 -2.56 -14.49
C ASN A 312 6.25 -1.99 -13.91
N ARG A 313 6.30 -0.78 -13.34
CA ARG A 313 5.18 -0.13 -12.63
C ARG A 313 3.86 0.04 -13.40
N PHE A 314 3.84 -0.28 -14.69
CA PHE A 314 2.68 -0.24 -15.59
C PHE A 314 2.58 -1.53 -16.41
N ASP A 315 3.07 -2.65 -15.89
CA ASP A 315 3.09 -3.99 -16.51
C ASP A 315 2.74 -5.00 -15.39
N HIS A 316 1.45 -5.17 -15.13
CA HIS A 316 0.98 -5.86 -13.92
C HIS A 316 1.33 -7.35 -13.87
N ASP A 317 1.30 -8.02 -15.01
CA ASP A 317 1.62 -9.43 -15.08
C ASP A 317 3.08 -9.71 -15.40
N ASN A 318 3.87 -8.65 -15.60
CA ASN A 318 5.30 -8.64 -15.79
C ASN A 318 5.74 -9.48 -17.00
N ASP A 319 4.97 -9.43 -18.08
CA ASP A 319 5.28 -10.14 -19.32
C ASP A 319 6.06 -9.30 -20.34
N GLY A 320 6.24 -8.01 -20.05
CA GLY A 320 7.03 -7.08 -20.84
C GLY A 320 6.22 -6.19 -21.77
N VAL A 321 4.88 -6.28 -21.77
CA VAL A 321 3.98 -5.34 -22.44
C VAL A 321 3.38 -4.39 -21.40
N GLU A 322 3.46 -3.08 -21.65
CA GLU A 322 2.80 -2.14 -20.73
C GLU A 322 1.29 -2.27 -20.85
N ASP A 323 0.62 -2.27 -19.71
CA ASP A 323 -0.82 -2.26 -19.47
C ASP A 323 -1.73 -1.51 -20.45
N TYR A 324 -1.20 -0.45 -21.04
CA TYR A 324 -1.92 0.42 -21.94
C TYR A 324 -1.97 -0.10 -23.36
N TYR A 325 -0.94 -0.85 -23.74
CA TYR A 325 -0.80 -1.52 -25.03
C TYR A 325 -1.15 -3.00 -24.94
N ASP A 326 -1.37 -3.52 -23.74
CA ASP A 326 -1.64 -4.92 -23.46
C ASP A 326 -3.13 -5.26 -23.57
N THR A 327 -3.45 -6.32 -24.31
CA THR A 327 -4.76 -6.93 -24.49
C THR A 327 -5.18 -7.76 -23.27
N TYR A 328 -4.22 -8.36 -22.56
CA TYR A 328 -4.40 -9.19 -21.38
C TYR A 328 -3.60 -8.74 -20.17
N PRO A 329 -3.84 -7.53 -19.62
CA PRO A 329 -2.88 -6.89 -18.72
C PRO A 329 -2.85 -7.36 -17.27
N MET A 330 -3.35 -8.55 -17.02
CA MET A 330 -3.38 -9.21 -15.72
C MET A 330 -2.94 -10.67 -15.86
N VAL A 331 -2.70 -11.14 -17.09
CA VAL A 331 -2.45 -12.53 -17.42
C VAL A 331 -1.30 -12.57 -18.42
N ALA A 332 -0.11 -12.79 -17.87
CA ALA A 332 1.11 -12.87 -18.66
C ALA A 332 0.97 -13.88 -19.80
N ILE A 333 1.28 -13.48 -21.03
CA ILE A 333 1.34 -14.39 -22.18
C ILE A 333 2.49 -15.41 -22.04
N GLY A 334 3.45 -15.15 -21.15
CA GLY A 334 4.52 -16.07 -20.83
C GLY A 334 5.44 -16.36 -22.02
N GLY A 335 5.34 -17.55 -22.59
CA GLY A 335 6.23 -18.02 -23.67
C GLY A 335 5.61 -18.01 -25.06
N TYR A 336 4.37 -17.55 -25.21
CA TYR A 336 3.71 -17.47 -26.52
C TYR A 336 4.37 -16.36 -27.36
N VAL A 337 4.33 -16.55 -28.68
CA VAL A 337 4.81 -15.53 -29.61
C VAL A 337 3.74 -14.46 -29.70
N ASP A 338 4.16 -13.21 -29.54
CA ASP A 338 3.39 -12.00 -29.78
C ASP A 338 4.21 -11.18 -30.78
N THR A 339 3.66 -10.96 -31.97
CA THR A 339 4.41 -10.43 -33.11
C THR A 339 4.39 -8.91 -33.16
N ASP A 340 3.33 -8.27 -32.65
CA ASP A 340 3.16 -6.82 -32.63
C ASP A 340 3.17 -6.20 -31.22
N ASN A 341 3.46 -7.03 -30.21
CA ASN A 341 3.66 -6.67 -28.81
C ASN A 341 2.44 -6.00 -28.18
N ASP A 342 1.25 -6.50 -28.49
CA ASP A 342 -0.01 -6.02 -27.92
C ASP A 342 -0.51 -6.89 -26.76
N GLY A 343 0.28 -7.87 -26.32
CA GLY A 343 -0.06 -8.76 -25.22
C GLY A 343 -1.06 -9.87 -25.61
N ALA A 344 -1.39 -10.05 -26.90
CA ALA A 344 -2.16 -11.19 -27.38
C ALA A 344 -1.26 -12.24 -28.05
N PRO A 345 -1.45 -13.55 -27.78
CA PRO A 345 -0.62 -14.58 -28.40
C PRO A 345 -1.06 -14.86 -29.86
N ALA A 346 -0.09 -14.84 -30.78
CA ALA A 346 -0.22 -15.17 -32.20
C ALA A 346 -0.97 -16.50 -32.46
N GLU A 347 -0.75 -17.47 -31.58
CA GLU A 347 -1.45 -18.75 -31.56
C GLU A 347 -1.75 -19.14 -30.11
N CYS A 348 -2.91 -19.75 -29.88
CA CYS A 348 -3.38 -20.11 -28.55
C CYS A 348 -3.81 -21.58 -28.53
N ASP A 349 -3.09 -22.40 -27.76
CA ASP A 349 -3.40 -23.82 -27.53
C ASP A 349 -4.29 -24.01 -26.28
N ASP A 350 -4.63 -25.26 -25.93
CA ASP A 350 -5.53 -25.54 -24.80
C ASP A 350 -5.01 -24.96 -23.46
N ALA A 351 -3.68 -24.89 -23.27
CA ALA A 351 -3.08 -24.30 -22.08
C ALA A 351 -3.22 -22.77 -22.05
N CYS A 352 -3.06 -22.12 -23.21
CA CYS A 352 -3.33 -20.69 -23.38
C CYS A 352 -4.81 -20.35 -23.08
N LEU A 353 -5.74 -21.18 -23.58
CA LEU A 353 -7.17 -21.02 -23.32
C LEU A 353 -7.53 -21.24 -21.83
N GLU A 354 -6.83 -22.14 -21.13
CA GLU A 354 -6.99 -22.35 -19.69
C GLU A 354 -6.55 -21.14 -18.85
N LEU A 355 -5.63 -20.32 -19.39
CA LEU A 355 -5.25 -19.03 -18.81
C LEU A 355 -6.26 -17.91 -19.11
N GLY A 356 -7.24 -18.15 -19.99
CA GLY A 356 -8.23 -17.17 -20.42
C GLY A 356 -7.78 -16.28 -21.57
N LEU A 357 -6.63 -16.58 -22.18
CA LEU A 357 -6.11 -15.91 -23.37
C LEU A 357 -6.84 -16.43 -24.61
N ILE A 358 -6.82 -15.64 -25.69
CA ILE A 358 -7.38 -16.02 -26.99
C ILE A 358 -6.32 -15.75 -28.05
N LYS A 359 -6.35 -16.54 -29.12
CA LYS A 359 -5.53 -16.31 -30.30
C LYS A 359 -5.78 -14.90 -30.84
N ASP A 360 -4.70 -14.18 -31.08
CA ASP A 360 -4.69 -12.90 -31.75
C ASP A 360 -5.15 -13.03 -33.21
N VAL A 361 -6.11 -12.18 -33.59
CA VAL A 361 -6.71 -12.14 -34.93
C VAL A 361 -6.01 -11.14 -35.85
N ASP A 362 -5.21 -10.23 -35.29
CA ASP A 362 -4.54 -9.14 -35.98
C ASP A 362 -3.03 -9.01 -35.70
N ASP A 363 -2.39 -10.11 -35.27
CA ASP A 363 -0.95 -10.48 -35.04
C ASP A 363 0.14 -9.91 -35.99
N ALA A 364 -0.15 -8.92 -36.82
CA ALA A 364 0.84 -8.19 -37.58
C ALA A 364 0.60 -6.66 -37.55
N ILE A 365 -0.35 -6.18 -36.76
CA ILE A 365 -0.78 -4.79 -36.74
C ILE A 365 -0.74 -4.28 -35.28
N PRO A 366 0.33 -3.55 -34.90
CA PRO A 366 0.41 -2.93 -33.60
C PRO A 366 -0.80 -2.01 -33.37
N TYR A 367 -1.41 -2.11 -32.19
CA TYR A 367 -2.62 -1.38 -31.82
C TYR A 367 -2.38 0.14 -31.78
N GLU A 368 -2.79 0.87 -32.84
CA GLU A 368 -2.97 2.33 -32.78
C GLU A 368 -4.39 2.62 -32.25
N TYR A 369 -4.50 3.06 -30.99
CA TYR A 369 -5.66 3.63 -30.27
C TYR A 369 -6.53 2.69 -29.40
N PRO A 370 -6.73 2.96 -28.09
CA PRO A 370 -7.35 2.02 -27.16
C PRO A 370 -8.88 1.99 -27.24
N LEU A 371 -9.46 0.79 -27.28
CA LEU A 371 -10.86 0.58 -26.95
C LEU A 371 -11.02 0.58 -25.42
N GLY A 372 -12.03 1.30 -24.93
CA GLY A 372 -12.48 1.19 -23.55
C GLY A 372 -13.03 -0.20 -23.23
N PRO A 373 -13.50 -0.44 -21.99
CA PRO A 373 -13.90 -1.77 -21.52
C PRO A 373 -14.89 -2.43 -22.48
N ILE A 374 -14.63 -3.70 -22.80
CA ILE A 374 -15.43 -4.53 -23.70
C ILE A 374 -16.88 -4.56 -23.20
N VAL A 375 -17.74 -3.74 -23.81
CA VAL A 375 -19.18 -3.88 -23.69
C VAL A 375 -19.59 -4.89 -24.76
N GLY A 376 -20.13 -6.03 -24.30
CA GLY A 376 -20.55 -7.10 -25.18
C GLY A 376 -21.57 -6.66 -26.24
N SER A 377 -21.43 -7.32 -27.39
CA SER A 377 -22.34 -7.46 -28.53
C SER A 377 -22.62 -6.23 -29.41
N ASP A 378 -22.12 -6.40 -30.65
CA ASP A 378 -22.66 -5.93 -31.93
C ASP A 378 -22.72 -4.41 -32.17
N GLU A 379 -21.70 -3.88 -32.86
CA GLU A 379 -21.85 -3.08 -34.10
C GLU A 379 -20.46 -2.74 -34.71
N GLU A 380 -20.32 -2.96 -36.03
CA GLU A 380 -19.11 -2.71 -36.83
C GLU A 380 -18.75 -1.20 -36.93
N PRO A 381 -17.45 -0.83 -37.02
CA PRO A 381 -17.05 0.57 -37.22
C PRO A 381 -17.12 1.00 -38.70
N LEU A 382 -17.65 2.22 -38.92
CA LEU A 382 -17.65 2.94 -40.21
C LEU A 382 -16.41 3.86 -40.33
N ASP A 383 -15.81 3.95 -41.52
CA ASP A 383 -14.65 4.80 -41.86
C ASP A 383 -14.98 6.33 -41.93
N VAL A 384 -14.10 7.25 -41.50
CA VAL A 384 -12.96 7.98 -42.13
C VAL A 384 -13.27 8.91 -43.33
N GLU A 385 -13.68 10.16 -43.04
CA GLU A 385 -13.44 11.31 -43.94
C GLU A 385 -12.88 12.56 -43.19
N GLY A 386 -11.55 12.65 -43.14
CA GLY A 386 -10.73 13.80 -43.57
C GLY A 386 -10.92 15.21 -42.97
N ARG A 387 -9.84 15.74 -42.34
CA ARG A 387 -9.04 16.88 -42.84
C ARG A 387 -7.94 17.35 -41.87
N GLU A 388 -6.77 17.64 -42.45
CA GLU A 388 -5.61 18.34 -41.86
C GLU A 388 -5.79 19.87 -41.77
N VAL A 389 -5.20 20.48 -40.74
CA VAL A 389 -4.56 21.82 -40.73
C VAL A 389 -3.66 21.85 -39.48
N GLY A 390 -2.41 22.29 -39.42
CA GLY A 390 -1.50 23.02 -40.30
C GLY A 390 -0.40 23.59 -39.39
N ALA A 391 0.85 23.54 -39.85
CA ALA A 391 2.05 23.95 -39.11
C ALA A 391 2.26 25.47 -39.04
N ASP A 392 2.77 25.96 -37.90
CA ASP A 392 3.58 27.17 -37.68
C ASP A 392 4.13 27.04 -36.23
N GLY A 393 5.39 27.07 -35.84
CA GLY A 393 6.58 27.73 -36.38
C GLY A 393 7.03 28.83 -35.39
N THR A 394 8.35 28.83 -35.08
CA THR A 394 9.12 29.86 -34.34
C THR A 394 9.02 29.82 -32.79
N ASN A 395 10.03 30.12 -31.97
CA ASN A 395 11.49 30.26 -32.06
C ASN A 395 12.03 30.47 -30.62
N GLN A 396 13.25 29.96 -30.35
CA GLN A 396 14.32 30.56 -29.53
C GLN A 396 14.15 30.87 -28.02
N GLY A 397 15.08 30.29 -27.23
CA GLY A 397 16.21 31.09 -26.73
C GLY A 397 16.50 31.12 -25.22
N GLY A 398 17.73 30.71 -24.85
CA GLY A 398 18.55 31.24 -23.74
C GLY A 398 18.39 30.53 -22.38
N ALA A 399 19.38 29.91 -21.72
CA ALA A 399 20.80 30.18 -21.43
C ALA A 399 21.03 30.47 -19.92
N GLY A 400 21.91 29.66 -19.28
CA GLY A 400 22.70 29.97 -18.07
C GLY A 400 21.91 29.98 -16.74
N VAL A 401 22.40 29.45 -15.63
CA VAL A 401 23.72 29.70 -15.01
C VAL A 401 24.11 28.55 -14.08
N LEU A 402 25.39 28.15 -14.17
CA LEU A 402 26.16 27.33 -13.23
C LEU A 402 26.49 28.10 -11.94
N PHE A 403 26.42 27.45 -10.78
CA PHE A 403 27.38 27.70 -9.69
C PHE A 403 27.70 26.41 -8.91
N ASN A 404 28.96 25.99 -9.06
CA ASN A 404 29.79 25.10 -8.24
C ASN A 404 29.96 25.67 -6.79
N LEU A 405 30.40 25.01 -5.71
CA LEU A 405 31.33 23.89 -5.51
C LEU A 405 31.35 23.48 -3.98
N PHE A 406 31.54 22.18 -3.70
CA PHE A 406 32.35 21.52 -2.64
C PHE A 406 31.91 21.29 -1.16
N PHE A 407 31.75 19.99 -0.87
CA PHE A 407 32.39 19.10 0.14
C PHE A 407 32.49 19.46 1.64
N LEU A 408 31.96 18.54 2.48
CA LEU A 408 32.78 17.83 3.49
C LEU A 408 32.14 16.47 3.86
N ILE A 409 32.95 15.41 3.80
CA ILE A 409 32.68 14.06 4.37
C ILE A 409 33.22 14.05 5.80
N LEU A 410 32.45 13.53 6.79
CA LEU A 410 32.94 12.58 7.79
C LEU A 410 31.83 12.00 8.68
N ILE A 411 32.04 10.72 8.96
CA ILE A 411 31.25 9.69 9.67
C ILE A 411 30.90 10.05 11.11
N SER A 412 29.66 9.70 11.51
CA SER A 412 29.32 9.22 12.86
C SER A 412 27.94 8.54 12.82
N VAL A 413 27.91 7.23 12.58
CA VAL A 413 26.71 6.41 12.80
C VAL A 413 26.46 6.35 14.31
N GLY A 414 25.40 7.01 14.75
CA GLY A 414 25.03 7.15 16.15
C GLY A 414 23.52 7.21 16.28
N PHE A 415 22.94 6.08 16.68
CA PHE A 415 21.58 5.88 17.18
C PHE A 415 21.04 7.09 17.97
N ARG A 416 19.89 7.64 17.58
CA ARG A 416 19.01 8.43 18.47
C ARG A 416 17.55 8.25 18.07
N LEU A 417 16.86 7.29 18.68
CA LEU A 417 15.48 7.55 19.08
C LEU A 417 15.57 8.73 20.04
N ARG A 418 15.18 9.92 19.57
CA ARG A 418 15.20 11.09 20.45
C ARG A 418 13.98 10.97 21.35
N VAL A 419 14.19 10.46 22.57
CA VAL A 419 13.43 11.03 23.69
C VAL A 419 13.84 12.49 23.71
N THR A 420 12.92 13.41 23.44
CA THR A 420 13.17 14.85 23.47
C THR A 420 13.73 15.23 24.85
N SER A 421 15.06 15.26 24.99
CA SER A 421 15.74 15.56 26.25
C SER A 421 15.83 17.06 26.47
N ALA A 422 15.63 17.44 27.72
CA ALA A 422 15.83 18.78 28.26
C ALA A 422 17.23 19.34 27.98
N ARG A 423 17.27 20.65 27.70
CA ARG A 423 18.47 21.48 27.92
C ARG A 423 18.36 22.01 29.36
N VAL A 424 19.25 21.56 30.24
CA VAL A 424 19.55 22.27 31.49
C VAL A 424 20.81 23.09 31.25
N GLN A 425 20.70 24.40 31.40
CA GLN A 425 21.75 25.39 31.69
C GLN A 425 21.01 26.75 31.77
N GLY A 426 21.01 27.51 32.85
CA GLY A 426 21.54 27.37 34.21
C GLY A 426 20.92 28.46 35.08
#